data_AF-A0A357N7Y4-F1
#
_entry.id   AF-A0A357N7Y4-F1
#
_cell.length_a   1.000
_cell.length_b   1.000
_cell.length_c   1.000
_cell.angle_alpha   90.00
_cell.angle_beta   90.00
_cell.angle_gamma   90.00
#
_symmetry.space_group_name_H-M   'P 1'
#
loop_
_entity.id
_entity.type
_entity.pdbx_description
1 polymer ?
#
loop_
_entity_poly.entity_id
_entity_poly.type
_entity_poly.pdbx_seq_one_letter_code
_entity_poly.pdbx_strand_id
1 'polypeptide(L)'
;ALSSLRPGAVEQIARQVLDQAAGYIADTVLEMIKSWEQEPCYRVFDLLRQPKFGLTKIIGVGGGAGGLTERVAARLGCKASLPPGGMAANAAGAAVARPTRLCTLRVDTEQNTMLYVEEGRQTPVTVAAVDEAAVVAAAQAHLAEQGAVARASSREGMETVYAETFNVIRGFQRTGKIITVQVQLRPGILRKMTWKAGDIRVQ
;
A
#
# COMPACT_ATOMS: atom_id res chain seq x y z
N ALA A 1 -43.63 -22.91 -2.73
CA ALA A 1 -43.35 -21.45 -2.77
C ALA A 1 -42.81 -21.00 -4.14
N LEU A 2 -41.85 -21.72 -4.75
CA LEU A 2 -41.31 -21.35 -6.08
C LEU A 2 -42.18 -21.78 -7.27
N SER A 3 -43.14 -22.69 -7.08
CA SER A 3 -44.00 -23.25 -8.14
C SER A 3 -45.13 -22.32 -8.63
N SER A 4 -45.31 -21.14 -8.01
CA SER A 4 -46.34 -20.15 -8.36
C SER A 4 -45.80 -18.93 -9.12
N LEU A 5 -44.50 -18.89 -9.42
CA LEU A 5 -43.88 -17.80 -10.16
C LEU A 5 -44.05 -17.99 -11.67
N ARG A 6 -44.30 -16.89 -12.39
CA ARG A 6 -44.38 -16.92 -13.86
C ARG A 6 -43.05 -17.46 -14.43
N PRO A 7 -43.07 -18.23 -15.52
CA PRO A 7 -41.85 -18.63 -16.22
C PRO A 7 -40.99 -17.39 -16.53
N GLY A 8 -39.71 -17.38 -16.16
CA GLY A 8 -38.81 -16.24 -16.36
C GLY A 8 -38.75 -15.21 -15.22
N ALA A 9 -39.63 -15.28 -14.22
CA ALA A 9 -39.65 -14.31 -13.12
C ALA A 9 -38.41 -14.43 -12.21
N VAL A 10 -37.93 -15.65 -11.98
CA VAL A 10 -36.73 -15.90 -11.15
C VAL A 10 -35.50 -15.32 -11.84
N GLU A 11 -35.36 -15.55 -13.14
CA GLU A 11 -34.27 -15.04 -13.96
C GLU A 11 -34.29 -13.51 -14.04
N GLN A 12 -35.48 -12.92 -14.15
CA GLN A 12 -35.64 -11.47 -14.15
C GLN A 12 -35.21 -10.86 -12.82
N ILE A 13 -35.65 -11.42 -11.68
CA ILE A 13 -35.25 -10.95 -10.35
C ILE A 13 -33.74 -11.12 -10.16
N ALA A 14 -33.17 -12.26 -10.57
CA ALA A 14 -31.73 -12.50 -10.48
C ALA A 14 -30.91 -11.47 -11.28
N ARG A 15 -31.38 -11.13 -12.50
CA ARG A 15 -30.75 -10.06 -13.30
C ARG A 15 -30.83 -8.70 -12.61
N GLN A 16 -32.00 -8.33 -12.07
CA GLN A 16 -32.17 -7.07 -11.33
C GLN A 16 -31.22 -6.98 -10.14
N VAL A 17 -31.03 -8.06 -9.38
CA VAL A 17 -30.09 -8.10 -8.25
C VAL A 17 -28.65 -7.91 -8.73
N LEU A 18 -28.24 -8.60 -9.80
CA LEU A 18 -26.90 -8.44 -10.38
C LEU A 18 -26.65 -7.03 -10.91
N ASP A 19 -27.66 -6.44 -11.58
CA ASP A 19 -27.56 -5.10 -12.14
C ASP A 19 -27.49 -4.04 -11.04
N GLN A 20 -28.21 -4.25 -9.93
CA GLN A 20 -28.14 -3.38 -8.76
C GLN A 20 -26.76 -3.47 -8.08
N ALA A 21 -26.24 -4.69 -7.87
CA ALA A 21 -24.91 -4.91 -7.31
C ALA A 21 -23.82 -4.27 -8.18
N ALA A 22 -23.90 -4.44 -9.51
CA ALA A 22 -22.98 -3.79 -10.44
C ALA A 22 -23.11 -2.26 -10.42
N GLY A 23 -24.32 -1.73 -10.20
CA GLY A 23 -24.56 -0.29 -9.99
C GLY A 23 -23.81 0.24 -8.78
N TYR A 24 -24.00 -0.37 -7.61
CA TYR A 24 -23.31 0.05 -6.39
C TYR A 24 -21.78 0.02 -6.53
N ILE A 25 -21.23 -1.00 -7.18
CA ILE A 25 -19.79 -1.08 -7.41
C ILE A 25 -19.32 0.05 -8.35
N ALA A 26 -20.05 0.31 -9.43
CA ALA A 26 -19.71 1.38 -10.37
C ALA A 26 -19.73 2.76 -9.69
N ASP A 27 -20.77 3.04 -8.90
CA ASP A 27 -20.90 4.30 -8.17
C ASP A 27 -19.75 4.47 -7.17
N THR A 28 -19.43 3.41 -6.43
CA THR A 28 -18.28 3.41 -5.49
C THR A 28 -16.96 3.69 -6.22
N VAL A 29 -16.73 3.09 -7.40
CA VAL A 29 -15.52 3.35 -8.20
C VAL A 29 -15.44 4.81 -8.64
N LEU A 30 -16.56 5.41 -9.04
CA LEU A 30 -16.60 6.82 -9.43
C LEU A 30 -16.35 7.75 -8.22
N GLU A 31 -16.88 7.40 -7.05
CA GLU A 31 -16.60 8.12 -5.80
C GLU A 31 -15.11 8.04 -5.43
N MET A 32 -14.49 6.88 -5.56
CA MET A 32 -13.04 6.72 -5.34
C MET A 32 -12.23 7.61 -6.28
N ILE A 33 -12.55 7.60 -7.58
CA ILE A 33 -11.88 8.46 -8.57
C ILE A 33 -12.04 9.93 -8.19
N LYS A 34 -13.25 10.37 -7.85
CA LYS A 34 -13.52 11.73 -7.41
C LYS A 34 -12.73 12.10 -6.15
N SER A 35 -12.60 11.18 -5.19
CA SER A 35 -11.84 11.40 -3.97
C SER A 35 -10.34 11.60 -4.25
N TRP A 36 -9.79 10.85 -5.21
CA TRP A 36 -8.38 10.99 -5.63
C TRP A 36 -8.14 12.30 -6.37
N GLU A 37 -9.10 12.77 -7.18
CA GLU A 37 -9.00 14.08 -7.85
C GLU A 37 -9.05 15.25 -6.85
N GLN A 38 -9.64 15.03 -5.68
CA GLN A 38 -9.78 16.03 -4.61
C GLN A 38 -8.66 15.96 -3.57
N GLU A 39 -7.75 14.99 -3.66
CA GLU A 39 -6.67 14.83 -2.69
C GLU A 39 -5.70 16.04 -2.77
N PRO A 40 -5.39 16.70 -1.63
CA PRO A 40 -4.60 17.91 -1.64
C PRO A 40 -3.20 17.67 -2.22
N CYS A 41 -2.86 18.44 -3.24
CA CYS A 41 -1.54 18.41 -3.88
C CYS A 41 -0.51 19.13 -3.00
N TYR A 42 0.35 18.38 -2.32
CA TYR A 42 1.36 18.94 -1.39
C TYR A 42 2.64 19.43 -2.09
N ARG A 43 2.88 19.07 -3.35
CA ARG A 43 4.04 19.54 -4.13
C ARG A 43 3.57 20.51 -5.21
N VAL A 44 4.33 21.59 -5.43
CA VAL A 44 4.08 22.57 -6.51
C VAL A 44 3.96 21.89 -7.89
N PHE A 45 4.72 20.81 -8.09
CA PHE A 45 4.65 20.00 -9.31
C PHE A 45 3.29 19.32 -9.51
N ASP A 46 2.65 18.85 -8.43
CA ASP A 46 1.36 18.15 -8.48
C ASP A 46 0.21 19.14 -8.73
N LEU A 47 0.31 20.37 -8.21
CA LEU A 47 -0.64 21.45 -8.50
C LEU A 47 -0.70 21.82 -10.00
N LEU A 48 0.44 21.79 -10.69
CA LEU A 48 0.52 22.10 -12.12
C LEU A 48 -0.04 20.98 -13.01
N ARG A 49 -0.17 19.77 -12.46
CA ARG A 49 -0.66 18.58 -13.15
C ARG A 49 -1.82 17.99 -12.36
N GLN A 50 -2.96 18.68 -12.30
CA GLN A 50 -4.19 18.06 -11.77
C GLN A 50 -4.43 16.75 -12.54
N PRO A 51 -4.21 15.58 -11.90
CA PRO A 51 -4.24 14.32 -12.63
C PRO A 51 -5.71 14.02 -12.94
N LYS A 52 -6.09 14.10 -14.22
CA LYS A 52 -7.40 13.61 -14.67
C LYS A 52 -7.33 12.09 -14.75
N PHE A 53 -8.09 11.39 -13.92
CA PHE A 53 -8.08 9.93 -13.90
C PHE A 53 -9.05 9.40 -14.97
N GLY A 54 -8.49 8.91 -16.08
CA GLY A 54 -9.27 8.24 -17.12
C GLY A 54 -9.44 6.75 -16.84
N LEU A 55 -10.66 6.31 -16.57
CA LEU A 55 -10.96 4.89 -16.42
C LEU A 55 -11.05 4.21 -17.80
N THR A 56 -10.13 3.27 -18.09
CA THR A 56 -10.06 2.60 -19.41
C THR A 56 -10.37 1.11 -19.34
N LYS A 57 -10.19 0.49 -18.17
CA LYS A 57 -10.29 -0.96 -17.99
C LYS A 57 -10.63 -1.33 -16.55
N ILE A 58 -11.48 -2.34 -16.39
CA ILE A 58 -11.76 -3.04 -15.13
C ILE A 58 -11.20 -4.45 -15.20
N ILE A 59 -10.46 -4.85 -14.17
CA ILE A 59 -9.91 -6.20 -14.03
C ILE A 59 -10.62 -6.87 -12.86
N GLY A 60 -11.38 -7.92 -13.15
CA GLY A 60 -12.10 -8.68 -12.14
C GLY A 60 -11.25 -9.79 -11.55
N VAL A 61 -11.12 -9.83 -10.23
CA VAL A 61 -10.42 -10.90 -9.49
C VAL A 61 -11.27 -11.42 -8.33
N GLY A 62 -10.98 -12.63 -7.85
CA GLY A 62 -11.75 -13.31 -6.80
C GLY A 62 -13.02 -14.00 -7.30
N GLY A 63 -13.74 -14.65 -6.38
CA GLY A 63 -14.86 -15.54 -6.72
C GLY A 63 -16.06 -14.87 -7.37
N GLY A 64 -16.35 -13.60 -7.03
CA GLY A 64 -17.48 -12.85 -7.59
C GLY A 64 -17.23 -12.23 -8.97
N ALA A 65 -15.99 -12.26 -9.46
CA ALA A 65 -15.58 -11.51 -10.64
C ALA A 65 -16.32 -11.93 -11.92
N GLY A 66 -16.50 -13.23 -12.14
CA GLY A 66 -17.11 -13.75 -13.36
C GLY A 66 -18.53 -13.23 -13.62
N GLY A 67 -19.31 -12.98 -12.57
CA GLY A 67 -20.68 -12.50 -12.69
C GLY A 67 -20.84 -10.98 -12.77
N LEU A 68 -19.86 -10.21 -12.28
CA LEU A 68 -20.02 -8.76 -12.07
C LEU A 68 -19.15 -7.90 -12.97
N THR A 69 -17.97 -8.38 -13.36
CA THR A 69 -16.93 -7.55 -14.00
C THR A 69 -17.40 -6.90 -15.29
N GLU A 70 -18.04 -7.65 -16.18
CA GLU A 70 -18.56 -7.13 -17.45
C GLU A 70 -19.69 -6.12 -17.23
N ARG A 71 -20.58 -6.38 -16.26
CA ARG A 71 -21.71 -5.49 -15.93
C ARG A 71 -21.21 -4.15 -15.38
N VAL A 72 -20.23 -4.20 -14.49
CA VAL A 72 -19.58 -3.00 -13.93
C VAL A 72 -18.86 -2.24 -15.04
N ALA A 73 -18.09 -2.92 -15.88
CA ALA A 73 -17.36 -2.30 -16.99
C ALA A 73 -18.30 -1.62 -18.00
N ALA A 74 -19.43 -2.25 -18.33
CA ALA A 74 -20.45 -1.69 -19.21
C ALA A 74 -21.05 -0.39 -18.64
N ARG A 75 -21.36 -0.35 -17.34
CA ARG A 75 -21.85 0.86 -16.66
C ARG A 75 -20.81 1.99 -16.65
N LEU A 76 -19.54 1.62 -16.50
CA LEU A 76 -18.42 2.57 -16.46
C LEU A 76 -17.88 2.93 -17.86
N GLY A 77 -18.45 2.38 -18.94
CA GLY A 77 -18.03 2.66 -20.31
C GLY A 77 -16.61 2.21 -20.64
N CYS A 78 -16.12 1.13 -20.03
CA CYS A 78 -14.73 0.69 -20.14
C CYS A 78 -14.59 -0.81 -20.47
N LYS A 79 -13.36 -1.27 -20.72
CA LYS A 79 -13.09 -2.67 -21.08
C LYS A 79 -13.08 -3.57 -19.84
N ALA A 80 -13.69 -4.75 -19.91
CA ALA A 80 -13.59 -5.78 -18.87
C ALA A 80 -12.44 -6.76 -19.14
N SER A 81 -11.87 -7.34 -18.08
CA SER A 81 -10.90 -8.43 -18.19
C SER A 81 -10.94 -9.33 -16.97
N LEU A 82 -11.00 -10.63 -17.21
CA LEU A 82 -10.92 -11.68 -16.19
C LEU A 82 -9.62 -12.46 -16.44
N PRO A 83 -8.54 -12.18 -15.69
CA PRO A 83 -7.27 -12.85 -15.90
C PRO A 83 -7.38 -14.34 -15.49
N PRO A 84 -6.70 -15.25 -16.22
CA PRO A 84 -6.54 -16.63 -15.76
C PRO A 84 -5.92 -16.65 -14.36
N GLY A 85 -6.42 -17.52 -13.48
CA GLY A 85 -5.96 -17.57 -12.09
C GLY A 85 -6.45 -16.41 -11.21
N GLY A 86 -7.34 -15.52 -11.72
CA GLY A 86 -7.87 -14.37 -10.99
C GLY A 86 -8.52 -14.72 -9.64
N MET A 87 -9.02 -15.95 -9.46
CA MET A 87 -9.54 -16.41 -8.16
C MET A 87 -8.47 -16.41 -7.05
N ALA A 88 -7.21 -16.65 -7.40
CA ALA A 88 -6.09 -16.68 -6.46
C ALA A 88 -5.20 -15.43 -6.55
N ALA A 89 -5.68 -14.35 -7.17
CA ALA A 89 -4.88 -13.13 -7.41
C ALA A 89 -4.27 -12.55 -6.12
N ASN A 90 -5.00 -12.56 -5.01
CA ASN A 90 -4.50 -12.07 -3.72
C ASN A 90 -3.35 -12.93 -3.19
N ALA A 91 -3.49 -14.27 -3.25
CA ALA A 91 -2.44 -15.20 -2.82
C ALA A 91 -1.21 -15.10 -3.73
N ALA A 92 -1.40 -14.99 -5.04
CA ALA A 92 -0.32 -14.77 -5.99
C ALA A 92 0.40 -13.45 -5.72
N GLY A 93 -0.35 -12.36 -5.49
CA GLY A 93 0.18 -11.04 -5.14
C GLY A 93 1.03 -11.07 -3.88
N ALA A 94 0.56 -11.74 -2.82
CA ALA A 94 1.31 -11.92 -1.59
C ALA A 94 2.60 -12.74 -1.81
N ALA A 95 2.55 -13.79 -2.64
CA ALA A 95 3.71 -14.63 -2.91
C ALA A 95 4.82 -13.92 -3.71
N VAL A 96 4.46 -12.97 -4.58
CA VAL A 96 5.44 -12.22 -5.39
C VAL A 96 5.79 -10.84 -4.80
N ALA A 97 5.10 -10.40 -3.75
CA ALA A 97 5.41 -9.14 -3.09
C ALA A 97 6.80 -9.19 -2.44
N ARG A 98 7.56 -8.11 -2.61
CA ARG A 98 8.79 -7.90 -1.85
C ARG A 98 8.40 -7.68 -0.38
N PRO A 99 9.07 -8.37 0.57
CA PRO A 99 8.87 -8.11 1.99
C PRO A 99 9.13 -6.64 2.31
N THR A 100 8.13 -5.97 2.89
CA THR A 100 8.22 -4.59 3.37
C THR A 100 8.40 -4.61 4.88
N ARG A 101 9.63 -4.39 5.33
CA ARG A 101 9.91 -4.14 6.75
C ARG A 101 10.23 -2.68 6.97
N LEU A 102 9.92 -2.24 8.17
CA LEU A 102 9.94 -0.86 8.64
C LEU A 102 10.76 -0.86 9.94
N CYS A 103 11.56 0.18 10.13
CA CYS A 103 12.18 0.53 11.41
C CYS A 103 11.99 2.02 11.67
N THR A 104 11.36 2.35 12.80
CA THR A 104 11.25 3.70 13.33
C THR A 104 12.16 3.81 14.54
N LEU A 105 13.12 4.71 14.44
CA LEU A 105 14.06 5.03 15.51
C LEU A 105 13.76 6.42 16.04
N ARG A 106 13.52 6.50 17.35
CA ARG A 106 13.32 7.77 18.05
C ARG A 106 14.44 7.97 19.05
N VAL A 107 15.18 9.06 18.93
CA VAL A 107 16.29 9.42 19.81
C VAL A 107 15.94 10.68 20.58
N ASP A 108 16.01 10.61 21.90
CA ASP A 108 15.94 11.76 22.80
C ASP A 108 17.33 12.00 23.40
N THR A 109 17.95 13.09 22.97
CA THR A 109 19.30 13.46 23.40
C THR A 109 19.33 14.23 24.72
N GLU A 110 18.20 14.74 25.20
CA GLU A 110 18.06 15.28 26.56
C GLU A 110 17.98 14.14 27.58
N GLN A 111 17.23 13.08 27.24
CA GLN A 111 17.07 11.90 28.11
C GLN A 111 18.13 10.82 27.91
N ASN A 112 19.00 10.94 26.89
CA ASN A 112 19.97 9.92 26.48
C ASN A 112 19.33 8.56 26.18
N THR A 113 18.19 8.58 25.48
CA THR A 113 17.42 7.37 25.15
C THR A 113 17.23 7.22 23.65
N MET A 114 17.19 5.96 23.21
CA MET A 114 16.89 5.57 21.85
C MET A 114 15.82 4.47 21.90
N LEU A 115 14.75 4.65 21.15
CA LEU A 115 13.59 3.75 21.10
C LEU A 115 13.44 3.17 19.70
N TYR A 116 13.48 1.84 19.61
CA TYR A 116 13.03 1.07 18.46
C TYR A 116 11.53 0.86 18.60
N VAL A 117 10.74 1.64 17.88
CA VAL A 117 9.29 1.74 18.11
C VAL A 117 8.59 0.40 17.86
N GLU A 118 8.95 -0.30 16.78
CA GLU A 118 8.34 -1.58 16.39
C GLU A 118 8.63 -2.71 17.37
N GLU A 119 9.69 -2.58 18.17
CA GLU A 119 10.09 -3.57 19.18
C GLU A 119 9.65 -3.18 20.60
N GLY A 120 9.19 -1.94 20.80
CA GLY A 120 9.01 -1.36 22.14
C GLY A 120 10.31 -1.36 22.96
N ARG A 121 11.48 -1.43 22.31
CA ARG A 121 12.77 -1.59 22.97
C ARG A 121 13.47 -0.25 23.10
N GLN A 122 13.69 0.17 24.34
CA GLN A 122 14.43 1.38 24.67
C GLN A 122 15.85 1.02 25.13
N THR A 123 16.85 1.70 24.58
CA THR A 123 18.25 1.55 24.96
C THR A 123 18.84 2.91 25.36
N PRO A 124 19.75 2.95 26.34
CA PRO A 124 20.53 4.16 26.60
C PRO A 124 21.40 4.47 25.38
N VAL A 125 21.61 5.74 25.09
CA VAL A 125 22.52 6.20 24.04
C VAL A 125 23.42 7.29 24.63
N THR A 126 24.73 7.19 24.42
CA THR A 126 25.68 8.19 24.91
C THR A 126 25.76 9.32 23.89
N VAL A 127 25.06 10.43 24.15
CA VAL A 127 24.90 11.50 23.15
C VAL A 127 25.76 12.71 23.46
N ALA A 128 26.88 12.86 22.74
CA ALA A 128 27.52 14.17 22.61
C ALA A 128 27.22 14.84 21.25
N ALA A 129 26.94 14.05 20.19
CA ALA A 129 26.83 14.58 18.83
C ALA A 129 26.00 13.69 17.88
N VAL A 130 24.86 13.16 18.32
CA VAL A 130 23.97 12.43 17.41
C VAL A 130 23.20 13.43 16.55
N ASP A 131 23.38 13.34 15.25
CA ASP A 131 22.61 14.06 14.24
C ASP A 131 21.63 13.13 13.51
N GLU A 132 20.75 13.70 12.70
CA GLU A 132 19.73 12.95 11.96
C GLU A 132 20.35 11.90 11.03
N ALA A 133 21.47 12.23 10.38
CA ALA A 133 22.17 11.31 9.48
C ALA A 133 22.69 10.07 10.22
N ALA A 134 23.22 10.23 11.44
CA ALA A 134 23.63 9.12 12.29
C ALA A 134 22.43 8.25 12.71
N VAL A 135 21.29 8.86 13.04
CA VAL A 135 20.05 8.13 13.37
C VAL A 135 19.52 7.35 12.16
N VAL A 136 19.55 7.94 10.96
CA VAL A 136 19.22 7.23 9.70
C VAL A 136 20.14 6.03 9.49
N ALA A 137 21.46 6.21 9.63
CA ALA A 137 22.42 5.12 9.45
C ALA A 137 22.18 3.98 10.46
N ALA A 138 21.88 4.33 11.72
CA ALA A 138 21.56 3.35 12.77
C ALA A 138 20.26 2.58 12.46
N ALA A 139 19.20 3.27 12.01
CA ALA A 139 17.95 2.63 11.63
C ALA A 139 18.12 1.71 10.41
N GLN A 140 18.91 2.13 9.41
CA GLN A 140 19.23 1.31 8.23
C GLN A 140 20.06 0.08 8.59
N ALA A 141 21.06 0.23 9.48
CA ALA A 141 21.87 -0.88 9.96
C ALA A 141 21.01 -1.91 10.71
N HIS A 142 20.13 -1.43 11.60
CA HIS A 142 19.19 -2.28 12.33
C HIS A 142 18.24 -3.03 11.39
N LEU A 143 17.66 -2.34 10.40
CA LEU A 143 16.80 -2.97 9.40
C LEU A 143 17.57 -3.99 8.54
N ALA A 144 18.86 -3.76 8.28
CA ALA A 144 19.74 -4.70 7.57
C ALA A 144 20.04 -5.95 8.40
N GLU A 145 20.32 -5.81 9.69
CA GLU A 145 20.55 -6.92 10.61
C GLU A 145 19.30 -7.81 10.72
N GLN A 146 18.13 -7.20 10.82
CA GLN A 146 16.85 -7.93 10.80
C GLN A 146 16.51 -8.53 9.43
N GLY A 147 17.10 -7.98 8.36
CA GLY A 147 16.85 -8.32 6.97
C GLY A 147 17.81 -9.34 6.38
N ALA A 148 18.95 -9.64 7.02
CA ALA A 148 20.00 -10.55 6.51
C ALA A 148 19.55 -12.01 6.28
N VAL A 149 18.30 -12.36 6.61
CA VAL A 149 17.67 -13.67 6.34
C VAL A 149 16.75 -13.62 5.11
N ALA A 150 16.43 -12.45 4.56
CA ALA A 150 15.68 -12.31 3.31
C ALA A 150 16.66 -12.07 2.15
N ARG A 151 16.60 -12.91 1.10
CA ARG A 151 17.50 -12.98 -0.07
C ARG A 151 17.63 -11.70 -0.94
N ALA A 152 17.31 -10.51 -0.47
CA ALA A 152 17.32 -9.30 -1.29
C ALA A 152 17.48 -8.01 -0.49
N SER A 153 18.66 -7.74 0.06
CA SER A 153 18.96 -6.39 0.57
C SER A 153 20.43 -6.03 0.42
N SER A 154 20.81 -5.60 -0.79
CA SER A 154 21.80 -4.53 -0.90
C SER A 154 21.21 -3.28 -0.22
N ARG A 155 22.04 -2.38 0.33
CA ARG A 155 21.59 -1.07 0.89
C ARG A 155 20.71 -0.28 -0.09
N GLU A 156 20.79 -0.57 -1.38
CA GLU A 156 19.92 -0.02 -2.43
C GLU A 156 18.44 -0.36 -2.24
N GLY A 157 18.09 -1.38 -1.46
CA GLY A 157 16.71 -1.76 -1.18
C GLY A 157 16.00 -0.90 -0.12
N MET A 158 16.66 0.05 0.52
CA MET A 158 16.10 0.85 1.62
C MET A 158 15.77 2.28 1.19
N GLU A 159 14.76 2.87 1.82
CA GLU A 159 14.44 4.29 1.70
C GLU A 159 14.06 4.88 3.06
N THR A 160 14.40 6.15 3.26
CA THR A 160 13.92 6.93 4.41
C THR A 160 12.56 7.50 4.05
N VAL A 161 11.52 7.06 4.76
CA VAL A 161 10.12 7.47 4.55
C VAL A 161 9.80 8.74 5.32
N TYR A 162 10.47 8.91 6.47
CA TYR A 162 10.29 10.04 7.36
C TYR A 162 11.60 10.35 8.07
N ALA A 163 11.93 11.61 8.19
CA ALA A 163 13.02 12.09 9.03
C ALA A 163 12.65 13.47 9.55
N GLU A 164 12.75 13.64 10.85
CA GLU A 164 12.43 14.89 11.52
C GLU A 164 13.31 15.08 12.76
N THR A 165 13.72 16.32 12.98
CA THR A 165 14.49 16.72 14.14
C THR A 165 13.83 17.92 14.81
N PHE A 166 13.40 17.76 16.06
CA PHE A 166 12.93 18.84 16.92
C PHE A 166 13.99 19.23 17.93
N ASN A 167 14.21 20.53 18.11
CA ASN A 167 15.05 21.03 19.20
C ASN A 167 14.24 21.15 20.49
N VAL A 168 14.78 20.64 21.59
CA VAL A 168 14.21 20.85 22.93
C VAL A 168 14.80 22.12 23.50
N ILE A 169 13.94 23.06 23.91
CA ILE A 169 14.32 24.36 24.46
C ILE A 169 13.82 24.47 25.90
N ARG A 170 14.71 24.77 26.84
CA ARG A 170 14.35 25.14 28.22
C ARG A 170 15.13 26.37 28.64
N GLY A 171 14.45 27.31 29.32
CA GLY A 171 15.08 28.55 29.75
C GLY A 171 15.72 29.34 28.61
N PHE A 172 15.10 29.33 27.42
CA PHE A 172 15.62 29.96 26.19
C PHE A 172 16.94 29.37 25.65
N GLN A 173 17.39 28.23 26.18
CA GLN A 173 18.56 27.51 25.69
C GLN A 173 18.17 26.14 25.16
N ARG A 174 18.87 25.68 24.11
CA ARG A 174 18.67 24.33 23.57
C ARG A 174 19.28 23.32 24.54
N THR A 175 18.45 22.47 25.14
CA THR A 175 18.89 21.41 26.07
C THR A 175 19.09 20.07 25.37
N GLY A 176 18.44 19.86 24.23
CA GLY A 176 18.54 18.63 23.47
C GLY A 176 17.84 18.69 22.13
N LYS A 177 17.62 17.51 21.58
CA LYS A 177 16.94 17.22 20.32
C LYS A 177 16.17 15.92 20.44
N ILE A 178 14.99 15.89 19.87
CA ILE A 178 14.21 14.69 19.59
C ILE A 178 14.31 14.43 18.09
N ILE A 179 14.92 13.32 17.72
CA ILE A 179 15.10 12.91 16.32
C ILE A 179 14.20 11.70 16.09
N THR A 180 13.31 11.79 15.11
CA THR A 180 12.45 10.67 14.69
C THR A 180 12.76 10.34 13.25
N VAL A 181 13.21 9.11 13.00
CA VAL A 181 13.53 8.62 11.67
C VAL A 181 12.76 7.34 11.42
N GLN A 182 12.17 7.23 10.23
CA GLN A 182 11.53 6.03 9.74
C GLN A 182 12.20 5.59 8.44
N VAL A 183 12.73 4.37 8.44
CA VAL A 183 13.31 3.73 7.26
C VAL A 183 12.53 2.46 6.93
N GLN A 184 12.42 2.14 5.64
CA GLN A 184 11.76 0.92 5.20
C GLN A 184 12.51 0.25 4.05
N LEU A 185 12.25 -1.05 3.87
CA LEU A 185 12.55 -1.73 2.62
C LEU A 185 11.57 -1.25 1.55
N ARG A 186 12.10 -0.77 0.42
CA ARG A 186 11.34 -0.28 -0.72
C ARG A 186 10.31 -1.33 -1.15
N PRO A 187 9.00 -1.01 -1.11
CA PRO A 187 7.97 -1.88 -1.64
C PRO A 187 8.24 -2.26 -3.10
N GLY A 188 7.78 -3.43 -3.50
CA GLY A 188 7.96 -3.87 -4.88
C GLY A 188 7.46 -5.28 -5.14
N ILE A 189 7.68 -5.74 -6.36
CA ILE A 189 7.36 -7.09 -6.81
C ILE A 189 8.68 -7.80 -7.07
N LEU A 190 8.90 -8.96 -6.46
CA LEU A 190 10.14 -9.73 -6.60
C LEU A 190 10.27 -10.32 -8.00
N ARG A 191 9.16 -10.82 -8.56
CA ARG A 191 9.15 -11.58 -9.83
C ARG A 191 7.88 -11.29 -10.61
N LYS A 192 7.99 -11.28 -11.93
CA LYS A 192 6.80 -11.13 -12.78
C LYS A 192 6.17 -12.51 -12.96
N MET A 193 4.87 -12.57 -12.67
CA MET A 193 4.08 -13.78 -12.87
C MET A 193 3.36 -13.69 -14.21
N THR A 194 3.49 -14.72 -15.04
CA THR A 194 2.69 -14.87 -16.25
C THR A 194 1.81 -16.09 -16.13
N TRP A 195 0.53 -15.89 -16.46
CA TRP A 195 -0.45 -16.95 -16.50
C TRP A 195 -0.74 -17.29 -17.97
N LYS A 196 -0.48 -18.54 -18.34
CA LYS A 196 -1.08 -19.17 -19.52
C LYS A 196 -2.02 -20.25 -19.01
N ALA A 197 -3.13 -20.50 -19.73
CA ALA A 197 -4.13 -21.47 -19.29
C ALA A 197 -3.46 -22.81 -18.89
N GLY A 198 -3.50 -23.15 -17.60
CA GLY A 198 -2.90 -24.36 -17.02
C GLY A 198 -1.46 -24.24 -16.49
N ASP A 199 -0.70 -23.20 -16.84
CA ASP A 199 0.73 -23.07 -16.51
C ASP A 199 1.03 -21.76 -15.78
N ILE A 200 1.56 -21.86 -14.56
CA ILE A 200 2.12 -20.73 -13.82
C ILE A 200 3.62 -20.67 -14.12
N ARG A 201 4.08 -19.59 -14.77
CA ARG A 201 5.50 -19.31 -14.94
C ARG A 201 5.89 -18.06 -14.15
N VAL A 202 6.80 -18.26 -13.21
CA VAL A 202 7.45 -17.17 -12.48
C VAL A 202 8.76 -16.87 -13.19
N GLN A 203 8.89 -15.65 -13.72
CA GLN A 203 10.15 -15.14 -14.29
C GLN A 203 10.88 -14.35 -13.22
#